data_AF-A0AAV0NB06-F1
#
_entry.id   AF-A0AAV0NB06-F1
#
_cell.length_a   1.000
_cell.length_b   1.000
_cell.length_c   1.000
_cell.angle_alpha   90.00
_cell.angle_beta   90.00
_cell.angle_gamma   90.00
#
_symmetry.space_group_name_H-M   'P 1'
#
loop_
_entity.id
_entity.type
_entity.pdbx_description
1 polymer ?
#
loop_
_entity_poly.entity_id
_entity_poly.type
_entity_poly.pdbx_seq_one_letter_code
_entity_poly.pdbx_strand_id
1 'polypeptide(L)'
;NFYGFVVSDCQGIDKITSNPHAKHIYTVQAGILAGIDMVMVPYNHTELFDDLTLLVKKNVILMDRVEDVVGRILLVKFNLGLFGNPMADPSFVNELASQ
;
A
#
# COMPACT_ATOMS: atom_id res chain seq x y z
N ASN A 1 -6.86 1.44 19.69
CA ASN A 1 -6.44 0.65 18.50
C ASN A 1 -7.06 1.20 17.24
N PHE A 2 -6.30 1.19 16.15
CA PHE A 2 -6.73 1.58 14.80
C PHE A 2 -7.17 0.34 14.01
N TYR A 3 -8.29 0.43 13.29
CA TYR A 3 -8.91 -0.70 12.55
C TYR A 3 -8.90 -0.52 11.03
N GLY A 4 -8.14 0.44 10.52
CA GLY A 4 -7.93 0.63 9.08
C GLY A 4 -6.58 0.08 8.61
N PHE A 5 -6.09 0.60 7.50
CA PHE A 5 -4.74 0.34 6.99
C PHE A 5 -3.98 1.64 6.75
N VAL A 6 -2.65 1.59 6.90
CA VAL A 6 -1.74 2.73 6.74
C VAL A 6 -1.16 2.75 5.33
N VAL A 7 -1.27 3.89 4.65
CA VAL A 7 -0.73 4.09 3.30
C VAL A 7 0.46 5.04 3.36
N SER A 8 1.53 4.74 2.62
CA SER A 8 2.64 5.68 2.46
C SER A 8 2.24 6.88 1.60
N ASP A 9 2.95 7.99 1.76
CA ASP A 9 2.96 9.04 0.73
C ASP A 9 3.56 8.51 -0.59
N CYS A 10 3.33 9.23 -1.69
CA CYS A 10 3.84 8.92 -3.01
C CYS A 10 5.38 8.89 -3.00
N GLN A 11 5.95 7.73 -3.34
CA GLN A 11 7.39 7.46 -3.22
C GLN A 11 7.94 7.69 -1.81
N GLY A 12 7.08 7.60 -0.79
CA GLY A 12 7.44 7.92 0.59
C GLY A 12 8.53 7.00 1.13
N ILE A 13 8.47 5.70 0.80
CA ILE A 13 9.48 4.74 1.27
C ILE A 13 10.85 4.97 0.62
N ASP A 14 10.91 5.45 -0.62
CA ASP A 14 12.18 5.71 -1.32
C ASP A 14 13.00 6.81 -0.64
N LYS A 15 12.29 7.73 0.03
CA LYS A 15 12.87 8.86 0.77
C LYS A 15 13.38 8.48 2.16
N ILE A 16 13.25 7.23 2.59
CA ILE A 16 13.89 6.71 3.82
C ILE A 16 15.43 6.80 3.68
N THR A 17 15.94 6.71 2.46
CA THR A 17 17.36 6.85 2.15
C THR A 17 17.65 8.13 1.38
N SER A 18 18.82 8.72 1.60
CA SER A 18 19.25 9.95 0.91
C SER A 18 19.53 9.76 -0.59
N ASN A 19 19.81 8.52 -1.01
CA ASN A 19 19.86 8.13 -2.42
C ASN A 19 18.64 7.23 -2.71
N PRO A 20 17.52 7.80 -3.20
CA PRO A 20 16.37 7.01 -3.60
C PRO A 20 16.83 5.99 -4.64
N HIS A 21 16.46 4.72 -4.48
CA HIS A 21 16.93 3.53 -5.23
C HIS A 21 18.21 2.83 -4.81
N ALA A 22 19.17 3.46 -4.12
CA ALA A 22 20.44 2.77 -3.82
C ALA A 22 20.27 1.53 -2.91
N LYS A 23 19.19 1.49 -2.12
CA LYS A 23 18.85 0.38 -1.23
C LYS A 23 17.34 0.13 -1.21
N HIS A 24 16.73 -0.07 -2.37
CA HIS A 24 15.27 -0.24 -2.49
C HIS A 24 14.73 -1.40 -1.62
N ILE A 25 15.35 -2.58 -1.65
CA ILE A 25 14.95 -3.69 -0.77
C ILE A 25 14.96 -3.34 0.73
N TYR A 26 15.89 -2.46 1.16
CA TYR A 26 15.95 -1.99 2.54
C TYR A 26 14.80 -1.03 2.86
N THR A 27 14.45 -0.12 1.95
CA THR A 27 13.34 0.82 2.19
C THR A 27 12.00 0.09 2.22
N VAL A 28 11.80 -0.93 1.38
CA VAL A 28 10.64 -1.83 1.42
C VAL A 28 10.58 -2.54 2.77
N GLN A 29 11.67 -3.20 3.18
CA GLN A 29 11.74 -3.90 4.46
C GLN A 29 11.44 -2.95 5.64
N ALA A 30 12.10 -1.79 5.68
CA ALA A 30 11.95 -0.81 6.75
C ALA A 30 10.51 -0.28 6.83
N GLY A 31 9.91 0.06 5.69
CA GLY A 31 8.53 0.57 5.63
C GLY A 31 7.51 -0.45 6.11
N ILE A 32 7.57 -1.69 5.63
CA ILE A 32 6.61 -2.74 6.00
C ILE A 32 6.73 -3.12 7.48
N LEU A 33 7.96 -3.26 7.99
CA LEU A 33 8.21 -3.57 9.41
C LEU A 33 7.85 -2.41 10.34
N ALA A 34 7.87 -1.17 9.85
CA ALA A 34 7.40 0.00 10.59
C ALA A 34 5.86 0.12 10.65
N GLY A 35 5.13 -0.72 9.92
CA GLY A 35 3.67 -0.74 9.95
C GLY A 35 2.97 -0.14 8.73
N ILE A 36 3.70 0.19 7.66
CA ILE A 36 3.07 0.57 6.39
C ILE A 36 2.35 -0.67 5.83
N ASP A 37 1.07 -0.52 5.55
CA ASP A 37 0.19 -1.59 5.07
C ASP A 37 0.03 -1.55 3.54
N MET A 38 0.12 -0.35 2.95
CA MET A 38 0.07 -0.14 1.49
C MET A 38 1.11 0.89 1.06
N VAL A 39 1.95 0.54 0.09
CA VAL A 39 2.97 1.43 -0.45
C VAL A 39 2.44 2.13 -1.69
N MET A 40 2.43 3.46 -1.68
CA MET A 40 2.04 4.28 -2.82
C MET A 40 3.22 4.44 -3.80
N VAL A 41 3.21 3.62 -4.85
CA VAL A 41 4.21 3.62 -5.92
C VAL A 41 3.62 4.23 -7.20
N PRO A 42 4.16 5.35 -7.71
CA PRO A 42 3.66 5.97 -8.93
C PRO A 42 4.18 5.31 -10.22
N TYR A 43 5.35 4.64 -10.16
CA TYR A 43 6.05 4.18 -11.38
C TYR A 43 6.42 2.68 -11.32
N ASN A 44 7.40 2.31 -10.48
CA ASN A 44 8.04 0.99 -10.55
C ASN A 44 7.42 -0.05 -9.59
N HIS A 45 6.15 -0.40 -9.80
CA HIS A 45 5.45 -1.36 -8.93
C HIS A 45 6.00 -2.79 -9.02
N THR A 46 6.60 -3.18 -10.15
CA THR A 46 7.20 -4.52 -10.34
C THR A 46 8.40 -4.72 -9.40
N GLU A 47 9.29 -3.72 -9.29
CA GLU A 47 10.45 -3.79 -8.40
C GLU A 47 10.03 -3.91 -6.92
N LEU A 48 9.00 -3.16 -6.49
CA LEU A 48 8.40 -3.32 -5.17
C LEU A 48 7.88 -4.74 -4.95
N PHE A 49 7.15 -5.28 -5.91
CA PHE A 49 6.57 -6.61 -5.80
C PHE A 49 7.65 -7.70 -5.70
N ASP A 50 8.72 -7.59 -6.49
CA ASP A 50 9.83 -8.53 -6.49
C ASP A 50 10.59 -8.49 -5.15
N ASP A 51 10.89 -7.30 -4.64
CA ASP A 51 11.57 -7.12 -3.35
C ASP A 51 10.72 -7.62 -2.17
N LEU A 52 9.43 -7.27 -2.14
CA LEU A 52 8.52 -7.73 -1.09
C LEU A 52 8.38 -9.26 -1.12
N THR A 53 8.22 -9.84 -2.31
CA THR A 53 8.16 -11.29 -2.49
C THR A 53 9.44 -11.98 -2.02
N LEU A 54 10.60 -11.39 -2.31
CA LEU A 54 11.89 -11.90 -1.86
C LEU A 54 12.01 -11.86 -0.33
N LEU A 55 11.58 -10.77 0.31
CA LEU A 55 11.59 -10.61 1.77
C LEU A 55 10.68 -11.63 2.46
N VAL A 56 9.50 -11.92 1.89
CA VAL A 56 8.60 -12.96 2.40
C VAL A 56 9.21 -14.36 2.21
N LYS A 57 9.75 -14.67 1.02
CA LYS A 57 10.42 -15.96 0.76
C LYS A 57 11.62 -16.21 1.68
N LYS A 58 12.31 -15.15 2.09
CA LYS A 58 13.44 -15.20 3.05
C LYS A 58 13.00 -15.19 4.52
N ASN A 59 11.69 -15.22 4.81
CA ASN A 59 11.13 -15.09 6.16
C ASN A 59 11.56 -13.81 6.91
N VAL A 60 11.93 -12.75 6.18
CA VAL A 60 12.21 -11.44 6.77
C VAL A 60 10.91 -10.72 7.10
N ILE A 61 9.91 -10.85 6.23
CA ILE A 61 8.52 -10.45 6.49
C ILE A 61 7.71 -11.73 6.61
N LEU A 62 7.04 -11.93 7.75
CA LEU A 62 6.23 -13.12 7.99
C LEU A 62 4.96 -13.10 7.12
N MET A 63 4.54 -14.26 6.63
CA MET A 63 3.30 -14.38 5.86
C MET A 63 2.08 -13.91 6.67
N ASP A 64 2.04 -14.16 7.98
CA ASP A 64 0.99 -13.68 8.89
C ASP A 64 0.82 -12.15 8.84
N ARG A 65 1.91 -11.39 8.65
CA ARG A 65 1.85 -9.93 8.48
C ARG A 65 1.13 -9.57 7.19
N VAL A 66 1.38 -10.31 6.11
CA VAL A 66 0.71 -10.11 4.82
C VAL A 66 -0.78 -10.43 4.94
N GLU A 67 -1.12 -11.54 5.59
CA GLU A 67 -2.52 -11.96 5.79
C GLU A 67 -3.32 -10.96 6.64
N ASP A 68 -2.75 -10.49 7.75
CA ASP A 68 -3.36 -9.43 8.59
C ASP A 68 -3.63 -8.14 7.79
N VAL A 69 -2.63 -7.67 7.05
CA VAL A 69 -2.70 -6.44 6.26
C VAL A 69 -3.75 -6.56 5.15
N VAL A 70 -3.76 -7.67 4.42
CA VAL A 70 -4.74 -7.94 3.36
C VAL A 70 -6.15 -8.01 3.95
N GLY A 71 -6.32 -8.64 5.11
CA GLY A 71 -7.59 -8.67 5.84
C GLY A 71 -8.12 -7.27 6.16
N ARG A 72 -7.25 -6.38 6.68
CA ARG A 72 -7.63 -4.98 6.98
C ARG A 72 -7.96 -4.17 5.73
N ILE A 73 -7.22 -4.33 4.63
CA ILE A 73 -7.51 -3.67 3.35
C ILE A 73 -8.87 -4.15 2.80
N LEU A 74 -9.12 -5.46 2.80
CA LEU A 74 -10.37 -6.02 2.32
C LEU A 74 -11.55 -5.57 3.18
N LEU A 75 -11.40 -5.57 4.51
CA LEU A 75 -12.42 -5.07 5.43
C LEU A 75 -12.83 -3.63 5.11
N VAL A 76 -11.87 -2.73 4.91
CA VAL A 76 -12.17 -1.34 4.54
C VAL A 76 -12.88 -1.26 3.18
N LYS A 77 -12.43 -2.02 2.17
CA LYS A 77 -13.09 -2.05 0.85
C LYS A 77 -14.53 -2.56 0.92
N PHE A 78 -14.80 -3.57 1.75
CA PHE A 78 -16.16 -4.06 1.99
C PHE A 78 -17.02 -3.03 2.71
N ASN A 79 -16.51 -2.39 3.76
CA ASN A 79 -17.23 -1.35 4.50
C ASN A 79 -17.56 -0.13 3.64
N LEU A 80 -16.70 0.22 2.66
CA LEU A 80 -16.96 1.26 1.68
C LEU A 80 -17.94 0.83 0.57
N GLY A 81 -18.36 -0.44 0.54
CA GLY A 81 -19.25 -0.96 -0.49
C GLY A 81 -18.60 -1.09 -1.87
N LEU A 82 -17.26 -1.01 -1.97
CA LEU A 82 -16.55 -1.02 -3.26
C LEU A 82 -16.72 -2.33 -4.04
N PHE A 83 -17.06 -3.43 -3.36
CA PHE A 83 -17.38 -4.69 -4.03
C PHE A 83 -18.82 -4.73 -4.59
N GLY A 84 -19.74 -3.93 -4.04
CA GLY A 84 -21.11 -3.80 -4.56
C GLY A 84 -21.24 -2.71 -5.60
N ASN A 85 -20.58 -1.57 -5.38
CA ASN A 85 -20.58 -0.40 -6.26
C ASN A 85 -19.13 0.00 -6.59
N PRO A 86 -18.46 -0.69 -7.52
CA PRO A 86 -17.05 -0.47 -7.84
C PRO A 86 -16.79 0.78 -8.70
N MET A 87 -17.83 1.32 -9.31
CA MET A 87 -17.76 2.45 -10.24
C MET A 87 -18.34 3.72 -9.63
N ALA A 88 -17.85 4.87 -10.09
CA ALA A 88 -18.45 6.15 -9.76
C ALA A 88 -19.86 6.27 -10.34
N ASP A 89 -20.72 7.01 -9.65
CA ASP A 89 -22.05 7.37 -10.14
C ASP A 89 -21.94 8.59 -11.07
N PRO A 90 -22.24 8.46 -12.38
CA PRO A 90 -22.10 9.54 -13.34
C PRO A 90 -23.03 10.74 -13.10
N SER A 91 -24.08 10.59 -12.26
CA SER A 91 -24.97 11.71 -11.93
C SER A 91 -24.25 12.85 -11.20
N PHE A 92 -23.15 12.54 -10.51
CA PHE A 92 -22.32 13.51 -9.79
C PHE A 92 -21.28 14.22 -10.68
N VAL A 93 -21.23 13.99 -11.99
CA VAL A 93 -20.22 14.58 -12.88
C VAL A 93 -20.23 16.12 -12.84
N ASN A 94 -21.40 16.74 -12.70
CA ASN A 94 -21.52 18.21 -12.64
C ASN A 94 -21.05 18.80 -11.30
N GLU A 95 -20.82 17.97 -10.28
CA GLU A 95 -20.30 18.40 -8.98
C GLU A 95 -18.76 18.37 -8.93
N LEU A 96 -18.13 17.68 -9.89
CA LEU A 96 -16.67 17.62 -10.01
C LEU A 96 -16.12 19.02 -10.31
N ALA A 97 -15.15 19.48 -9.51
CA ALA A 97 -14.50 20.79 -9.65
C ALA A 97 -15.47 21.99 -9.57
N SER A 98 -16.60 21.86 -8.87
CA SER A 98 -17.55 22.94 -8.62
C SER A 98 -17.13 23.94 -7.52
N GLN A 99 -15.92 23.81 -6.98
CA GLN A 99 -15.35 24.69 -5.95
C GLN A 99 -14.53 25.84 -6.55
#